data_AF-A0A1F6N0G7-F1
#
_entry.id   AF-A0A1F6N0G7-F1
#
_cell.length_a   1.000
_cell.length_b   1.000
_cell.length_c   1.000
_cell.angle_alpha   90.00
_cell.angle_beta   90.00
_cell.angle_gamma   90.00
#
_symmetry.space_group_name_H-M   'P 1'
#
loop_
_entity.id
_entity.type
_entity.pdbx_description
1 polymer ?
#
loop_
_entity_poly.entity_id
_entity_poly.type
_entity_poly.pdbx_seq_one_letter_code
_entity_poly.pdbx_strand_id
1 'polypeptide(L)'
;MPTKEITPKEIMSFLIDFKEFFVANFLTKQDATFFLTKDDAKSFLTKEDAKSFLTKEDAKDFLTKEDARNFATKDDLKEFATQFATKDDLKNFATKEDLKNFATKEDIKTLEENVTNIIFGLDAKIDMVEESLQERITSVESRLRLDINRLEGRVDSLEKRTHEDITALTNVVMKHEEFWNFSLA
;
A
#
# COMPACT_ATOMS: atom_id res chain seq x y z
N MET A 1 23.60 60.94 -106.93
CA MET A 1 23.78 61.83 -105.76
C MET A 1 25.15 61.52 -105.16
N PRO A 2 26.03 62.52 -105.02
CA PRO A 2 27.34 62.32 -104.40
C PRO A 2 27.19 62.02 -102.90
N THR A 3 28.01 61.09 -102.43
CA THR A 3 28.04 60.52 -101.08
C THR A 3 28.78 61.47 -100.13
N LYS A 4 28.14 61.85 -99.01
CA LYS A 4 28.79 62.57 -97.90
C LYS A 4 29.76 61.62 -97.20
N GLU A 5 31.03 61.99 -97.08
CA GLU A 5 32.01 61.27 -96.25
C GLU A 5 31.66 61.42 -94.76
N ILE A 6 31.63 60.31 -94.02
CA ILE A 6 31.38 60.26 -92.58
C ILE A 6 32.70 60.56 -91.86
N THR A 7 32.67 61.48 -90.89
CA THR A 7 33.85 61.90 -90.13
C THR A 7 34.19 60.92 -88.98
N PRO A 8 35.45 60.82 -88.54
CA PRO A 8 35.84 59.97 -87.41
C PRO A 8 35.11 60.27 -86.09
N LYS A 9 34.68 61.53 -85.87
CA LYS A 9 33.91 61.90 -84.67
C LYS A 9 32.49 61.31 -84.68
N GLU A 10 31.84 61.28 -85.84
CA GLU A 10 30.52 60.65 -86.00
C GLU A 10 30.62 59.13 -85.76
N ILE A 11 31.72 58.49 -86.17
CA ILE A 11 31.98 57.06 -85.90
C ILE A 11 32.16 56.79 -84.41
N MET A 12 32.96 57.59 -83.69
CA MET A 12 33.15 57.40 -82.24
C MET A 12 31.86 57.57 -81.45
N SER A 13 31.04 58.57 -81.80
CA SER A 13 29.73 58.78 -81.14
C SER A 13 28.83 57.56 -81.31
N PHE A 14 28.76 57.03 -82.54
CA PHE A 14 27.99 55.82 -82.82
C PHE A 14 28.48 54.60 -82.03
N LEU A 15 29.80 54.43 -81.88
CA LEU A 15 30.35 53.29 -81.14
C LEU A 15 30.06 53.33 -79.63
N ILE A 16 29.99 54.52 -79.04
CA ILE A 16 29.62 54.68 -77.63
C ILE A 16 28.14 54.35 -77.46
N ASP A 17 27.27 54.94 -78.28
CA ASP A 17 25.83 54.67 -78.26
C ASP A 17 25.55 53.18 -78.54
N PHE A 18 26.30 52.58 -79.46
CA PHE A 18 26.23 51.14 -79.74
C PHE A 18 26.68 50.29 -78.55
N LYS A 19 27.74 50.67 -77.84
CA LYS A 19 28.21 49.92 -76.66
C LYS A 19 27.20 50.02 -75.51
N GLU A 20 26.64 51.19 -75.25
CA GLU A 20 25.61 51.36 -74.22
C GLU A 20 24.33 50.61 -74.57
N PHE A 21 23.92 50.67 -75.85
CA PHE A 21 22.84 49.84 -76.37
C PHE A 21 23.15 48.33 -76.24
N PHE A 22 24.39 47.92 -76.52
CA PHE A 22 24.79 46.52 -76.49
C PHE A 22 24.84 45.97 -75.06
N VAL A 23 25.39 46.70 -74.10
CA VAL A 23 25.41 46.27 -72.69
C VAL A 23 24.00 46.24 -72.10
N ALA A 24 23.15 47.22 -72.44
CA ALA A 24 21.77 47.27 -71.96
C ALA A 24 20.87 46.16 -72.55
N ASN A 25 21.15 45.72 -73.79
CA ASN A 25 20.28 44.76 -74.50
C ASN A 25 20.88 43.36 -74.70
N PHE A 26 22.19 43.17 -74.61
CA PHE A 26 22.88 41.91 -74.95
C PHE A 26 23.77 41.32 -73.85
N LEU A 27 23.93 41.99 -72.69
CA LEU A 27 24.59 41.40 -71.53
C LEU A 27 23.61 41.30 -70.35
N THR A 28 23.07 40.11 -70.12
CA THR A 28 22.18 39.83 -68.98
C THR A 28 22.81 38.76 -68.08
N LYS A 29 22.30 38.57 -66.85
CA LYS A 29 22.73 37.47 -65.94
C LYS A 29 22.73 36.07 -66.60
N GLN A 30 22.06 35.92 -67.74
CA GLN A 30 22.04 34.71 -68.54
C GLN A 30 23.41 34.37 -69.16
N ASP A 31 24.29 35.36 -69.39
CA ASP A 31 25.61 35.12 -70.00
C ASP A 31 26.62 34.46 -69.03
N ALA A 32 26.37 34.49 -67.71
CA ALA A 32 27.17 33.74 -66.73
C ALA A 32 26.96 32.21 -66.83
N THR A 33 25.86 31.76 -67.41
CA THR A 33 25.61 30.32 -67.62
C THR A 33 26.40 29.72 -68.79
N PHE A 34 27.14 30.54 -69.54
CA PHE A 34 28.02 30.08 -70.61
C PHE A 34 29.42 29.66 -70.13
N PHE A 35 29.80 29.95 -68.87
CA PHE A 35 31.14 29.63 -68.33
C PHE A 35 31.22 28.37 -67.47
N LEU A 36 30.13 27.95 -66.82
CA LEU A 36 30.04 26.71 -66.04
C LEU A 36 28.63 26.13 -66.12
N THR A 37 28.50 24.96 -66.71
CA THR A 37 27.25 24.19 -66.75
C THR A 37 27.19 23.19 -65.58
N LYS A 38 25.99 22.72 -65.24
CA LYS A 38 25.81 21.60 -64.30
C LYS A 38 26.49 20.31 -64.78
N ASP A 39 26.72 20.18 -66.08
CA ASP A 39 27.40 19.02 -66.65
C ASP A 39 28.92 19.09 -66.47
N ASP A 40 29.50 20.30 -66.40
CA ASP A 40 30.91 20.48 -66.04
C ASP A 40 31.19 20.00 -64.60
N ALA A 41 30.27 20.22 -63.65
CA ALA A 41 30.38 19.71 -62.28
C ALA A 41 30.32 18.16 -62.19
N LYS A 42 29.62 17.49 -63.12
CA LYS A 42 29.59 16.01 -63.18
C LYS A 42 30.90 15.41 -63.68
N SER A 43 31.72 16.18 -64.39
CA SER A 43 33.04 15.73 -64.88
C SER A 43 34.10 15.65 -63.77
N PHE A 44 33.88 16.29 -62.61
CA PHE A 44 34.86 16.35 -61.52
C PHE A 44 34.75 15.20 -60.51
N LEU A 45 33.58 14.58 -60.34
CA LEU A 45 33.34 13.49 -59.38
C LEU A 45 32.33 12.50 -59.95
N THR A 46 32.80 11.34 -60.38
CA THR A 46 31.95 10.24 -60.82
C THR A 46 31.58 9.32 -59.65
N LYS A 47 30.52 8.51 -59.82
CA LYS A 47 30.20 7.43 -58.87
C LYS A 47 31.28 6.33 -58.85
N GLU A 48 32.07 6.21 -59.92
CA GLU A 48 33.26 5.35 -59.95
C GLU A 48 34.32 5.85 -58.97
N ASP A 49 34.57 7.17 -58.94
CA ASP A 49 35.57 7.76 -58.04
C ASP A 49 35.21 7.49 -56.57
N ALA A 50 33.93 7.63 -56.18
CA ALA A 50 33.46 7.30 -54.84
C ALA A 50 33.65 5.82 -54.45
N LYS A 51 33.60 4.88 -55.41
CA LYS A 51 33.85 3.44 -55.16
C LYS A 51 35.33 3.14 -54.94
N SER A 52 36.24 3.96 -55.44
CA SER A 52 37.69 3.80 -55.22
C SER A 52 38.17 4.26 -53.85
N PHE A 53 37.34 5.01 -53.10
CA PHE A 53 37.71 5.52 -51.76
C PHE A 53 37.51 4.52 -50.61
N LEU A 54 36.57 3.56 -50.74
CA LEU A 54 36.28 2.57 -49.71
C LEU A 54 35.90 1.23 -50.37
N THR A 55 36.83 0.28 -50.34
CA THR A 55 36.60 -1.10 -50.78
C THR A 55 36.13 -1.97 -49.62
N LYS A 56 35.51 -3.13 -49.95
CA LYS A 56 35.17 -4.14 -48.93
C LYS A 56 36.42 -4.76 -48.29
N GLU A 57 37.57 -4.68 -48.96
CA GLU A 57 38.86 -5.07 -48.40
C GLU A 57 39.26 -4.12 -47.27
N ASP A 58 39.11 -2.80 -47.46
CA ASP A 58 39.44 -1.81 -46.43
C ASP A 58 38.62 -2.00 -45.14
N ALA A 59 37.39 -2.50 -45.23
CA ALA A 59 36.55 -2.81 -44.07
C ALA A 59 37.00 -4.06 -43.29
N LYS A 60 37.75 -4.98 -43.91
CA LYS A 60 38.23 -6.21 -43.23
C LYS A 60 39.31 -5.90 -42.20
N ASP A 61 40.07 -4.84 -42.40
CA ASP A 61 41.16 -4.42 -41.52
C ASP A 61 40.66 -3.68 -40.27
N PHE A 62 39.39 -3.25 -40.24
CA PHE A 62 38.81 -2.55 -39.08
C PHE A 62 38.21 -3.49 -38.02
N LEU A 63 37.64 -4.63 -38.41
CA LEU A 63 36.99 -5.58 -37.50
C LEU A 63 37.09 -7.00 -38.06
N THR A 64 37.96 -7.83 -37.49
CA THR A 64 38.03 -9.24 -37.81
C THR A 64 37.05 -10.06 -36.96
N LYS A 65 36.70 -11.27 -37.42
CA LYS A 65 35.93 -12.23 -36.60
C LYS A 65 36.71 -12.68 -35.35
N GLU A 66 38.03 -12.51 -35.36
CA GLU A 66 38.90 -12.83 -34.25
C GLU A 66 38.79 -11.75 -33.16
N ASP A 67 38.70 -10.47 -33.55
CA ASP A 67 38.44 -9.36 -32.63
C ASP A 67 37.12 -9.55 -31.87
N ALA A 68 36.08 -10.04 -32.53
CA ALA A 68 34.80 -10.36 -31.90
C ALA A 68 34.87 -11.53 -30.90
N ARG A 69 35.83 -12.46 -31.05
CA ARG A 69 36.00 -13.61 -30.14
C ARG A 69 36.68 -13.20 -28.83
N ASN A 70 37.43 -12.10 -28.81
CA ASN A 70 38.13 -11.60 -27.63
C ASN A 70 37.21 -10.85 -26.65
N PHE A 71 35.94 -10.59 -27.01
CA PHE A 71 34.99 -9.88 -26.14
C PHE A 71 34.33 -10.77 -25.08
N ALA A 72 33.90 -11.97 -25.46
CA ALA A 72 33.33 -12.97 -24.57
C ALA A 72 33.15 -14.30 -25.31
N THR A 73 33.58 -15.38 -24.69
CA THR A 73 33.42 -16.75 -25.15
C THR A 73 32.19 -17.40 -24.52
N LYS A 74 31.76 -18.53 -25.09
CA LYS A 74 30.71 -19.35 -24.48
C LYS A 74 31.14 -19.93 -23.13
N ASP A 75 32.44 -20.05 -22.90
CA ASP A 75 32.97 -20.61 -21.66
C ASP A 75 32.97 -19.55 -20.55
N ASP A 76 33.20 -18.27 -20.87
CA ASP A 76 33.02 -17.15 -19.93
C ASP A 76 31.57 -17.08 -19.40
N LEU A 77 30.59 -17.33 -20.29
CA LEU A 77 29.16 -17.38 -19.90
C LEU A 77 28.83 -18.57 -18.99
N LYS A 78 29.50 -19.72 -19.19
CA LYS A 78 29.31 -20.89 -18.31
C LYS A 78 29.94 -20.65 -16.96
N GLU A 79 31.13 -20.08 -16.91
CA GLU A 79 31.85 -19.80 -15.66
C GLU A 79 31.09 -18.76 -14.82
N PHE A 80 30.55 -17.72 -15.48
CA PHE A 80 29.63 -16.77 -14.85
C PHE A 80 28.37 -17.47 -14.31
N ALA A 81 27.75 -18.37 -15.08
CA ALA A 81 26.57 -19.10 -14.64
C ALA A 81 26.84 -20.05 -13.46
N THR A 82 28.03 -20.63 -13.35
CA THR A 82 28.41 -21.51 -12.24
C THR A 82 28.68 -20.78 -10.93
N GLN A 83 28.86 -19.45 -10.94
CA GLN A 83 29.02 -18.64 -9.73
C GLN A 83 27.68 -18.26 -9.06
N PHE A 84 26.54 -18.48 -9.73
CA PHE A 84 25.22 -18.25 -9.15
C PHE A 84 24.62 -19.52 -8.58
N ALA A 85 23.74 -19.36 -7.59
CA ALA A 85 22.97 -20.45 -7.00
C ALA A 85 22.28 -21.26 -8.11
N THR A 86 22.61 -22.55 -8.14
CA THR A 86 22.08 -23.54 -9.06
C THR A 86 20.69 -24.00 -8.59
N LYS A 87 19.97 -24.71 -9.46
CA LYS A 87 18.71 -25.37 -9.07
C LYS A 87 18.89 -26.36 -7.92
N ASP A 88 20.08 -26.92 -7.74
CA ASP A 88 20.38 -27.84 -6.65
C ASP A 88 20.55 -27.11 -5.32
N ASP A 89 21.10 -25.90 -5.32
CA ASP A 89 21.20 -25.06 -4.11
C ASP A 89 19.82 -24.68 -3.56
N LEU A 90 18.81 -24.61 -4.42
CA LEU A 90 17.42 -24.34 -4.04
C LEU A 90 16.69 -25.55 -3.44
N LYS A 91 17.21 -26.79 -3.60
CA LYS A 91 16.56 -28.01 -3.09
C LYS A 91 16.64 -28.14 -1.57
N ASN A 92 17.59 -27.47 -0.93
CA ASN A 92 17.75 -27.47 0.52
C ASN A 92 16.82 -26.47 1.23
N PHE A 93 16.06 -25.67 0.49
CA PHE A 93 15.06 -24.77 1.07
C PHE A 93 13.73 -25.51 1.29
N ALA A 94 12.97 -25.03 2.29
CA ALA A 94 11.65 -25.55 2.60
C ALA A 94 10.75 -25.55 1.35
N THR A 95 10.20 -26.71 1.04
CA THR A 95 9.27 -26.94 -0.05
C THR A 95 7.85 -26.59 0.37
N LYS A 96 6.94 -26.49 -0.61
CA LYS A 96 5.50 -26.37 -0.31
C LYS A 96 4.96 -27.55 0.50
N GLU A 97 5.56 -28.73 0.37
CA GLU A 97 5.16 -29.92 1.11
C GLU A 97 5.52 -29.80 2.60
N ASP A 98 6.70 -29.24 2.89
CA ASP A 98 7.17 -29.00 4.26
C ASP A 98 6.24 -28.05 5.03
N LEU A 99 5.56 -27.15 4.32
CA LEU A 99 4.64 -26.17 4.89
C LEU A 99 3.23 -26.74 5.14
N LYS A 100 2.84 -27.88 4.54
CA LYS A 100 1.48 -28.43 4.68
C LYS A 100 1.15 -28.92 6.08
N ASN A 101 2.16 -29.26 6.87
CA ASN A 101 1.98 -29.74 8.24
C ASN A 101 1.85 -28.61 9.26
N PHE A 102 1.98 -27.35 8.86
CA PHE A 102 1.80 -26.21 9.73
C PHE A 102 0.32 -25.79 9.77
N ALA A 103 -0.11 -25.31 10.94
CA ALA A 103 -1.43 -24.72 11.09
C ALA A 103 -1.61 -23.58 10.09
N THR A 104 -2.71 -23.62 9.36
CA THR A 104 -3.10 -22.61 8.40
C THR A 104 -3.82 -21.46 9.09
N LYS A 105 -4.00 -20.35 8.37
CA LYS A 105 -4.82 -19.24 8.84
C LYS A 105 -6.27 -19.66 9.12
N GLU A 106 -6.78 -20.65 8.39
CA GLU A 106 -8.15 -21.13 8.54
C GLU A 106 -8.32 -21.99 9.81
N ASP A 107 -7.29 -22.76 10.16
CA ASP A 107 -7.25 -23.49 11.43
C ASP A 107 -7.29 -22.53 12.63
N ILE A 108 -6.55 -21.43 12.54
CA ILE A 108 -6.53 -20.39 13.58
C ILE A 108 -7.91 -19.72 13.69
N LYS A 109 -8.54 -19.33 12.58
CA LYS A 109 -9.89 -18.75 12.62
C LYS A 109 -10.92 -19.71 13.21
N THR A 110 -10.86 -20.98 12.83
CA THR A 110 -11.76 -22.00 13.37
C THR A 110 -11.58 -22.12 14.90
N LEU A 111 -10.33 -22.07 15.37
CA LEU A 111 -10.04 -22.07 16.80
C LEU A 111 -10.54 -20.80 17.49
N GLU A 112 -10.34 -19.62 16.89
CA GLU A 112 -10.84 -18.34 17.40
C GLU A 112 -12.37 -18.33 17.52
N GLU A 113 -13.09 -18.83 16.52
CA GLU A 113 -14.55 -18.98 16.55
C GLU A 113 -15.00 -19.94 17.65
N ASN A 114 -14.34 -21.10 17.77
CA ASN A 114 -14.65 -22.07 18.82
C ASN A 114 -14.43 -21.50 20.22
N VAL A 115 -13.30 -20.82 20.44
CA VAL A 115 -12.99 -20.16 21.72
C VAL A 115 -14.02 -19.07 22.02
N THR A 116 -14.39 -18.27 21.02
CA THR A 116 -15.40 -17.22 21.15
C THR A 116 -16.76 -17.80 21.53
N ASN A 117 -17.19 -18.88 20.87
CA ASN A 117 -18.44 -19.57 21.19
C ASN A 117 -18.45 -20.17 22.61
N ILE A 118 -17.31 -20.72 23.04
CA ILE A 118 -17.15 -21.23 24.41
C ILE A 118 -17.27 -20.09 25.43
N ILE A 119 -16.62 -18.95 25.19
CA ILE A 119 -16.67 -17.78 26.06
C ILE A 119 -18.13 -17.29 26.19
N PHE A 120 -18.81 -17.05 25.08
CA PHE A 120 -20.22 -16.63 25.11
C PHE A 120 -21.13 -17.62 25.82
N GLY A 121 -20.90 -18.93 25.61
CA GLY A 121 -21.66 -19.98 26.29
C GLY A 121 -21.38 -20.06 27.79
N LEU A 122 -20.18 -19.71 28.24
CA LEU A 122 -19.83 -19.62 29.66
C LEU A 122 -20.41 -18.37 30.30
N ASP A 123 -20.34 -17.22 29.64
CA ASP A 123 -20.92 -15.96 30.13
C ASP A 123 -22.43 -16.12 30.38
N ALA A 124 -23.17 -16.69 29.41
CA ALA A 124 -24.59 -16.94 29.57
C ALA A 124 -24.91 -17.89 30.75
N LYS A 125 -24.06 -18.90 31.00
CA LYS A 125 -24.23 -19.79 32.15
C LYS A 125 -23.91 -19.09 33.47
N ILE A 126 -22.94 -18.19 33.48
CA ILE A 126 -22.59 -17.37 34.65
C ILE A 126 -23.77 -16.45 34.99
N ASP A 127 -24.33 -15.75 34.00
CA ASP A 127 -25.49 -14.87 34.18
C ASP A 127 -26.69 -15.65 34.76
N MET A 128 -26.99 -16.84 34.21
CA MET A 128 -28.06 -17.69 34.72
C MET A 128 -27.84 -18.14 36.17
N VAL A 129 -26.60 -18.47 36.54
CA VAL A 129 -26.26 -18.87 37.90
C VAL A 129 -26.35 -17.68 38.86
N GLU A 130 -25.88 -16.51 38.44
CA GLU A 130 -25.96 -15.26 39.21
C GLU A 130 -27.41 -14.88 39.50
N GLU A 131 -28.27 -14.87 38.47
CA GLU A 131 -29.70 -14.59 38.62
C GLU A 131 -30.38 -15.58 39.59
N SER A 132 -30.15 -16.88 39.39
CA SER A 132 -30.75 -17.91 40.26
C SER A 132 -30.28 -17.79 41.72
N LEU A 133 -29.00 -17.48 41.95
CA LEU A 133 -28.49 -17.27 43.29
C LEU A 133 -29.07 -16.01 43.93
N GLN A 134 -29.20 -14.92 43.17
CA GLN A 134 -29.79 -13.67 43.64
C GLN A 134 -31.25 -13.88 44.10
N GLU A 135 -32.07 -14.59 43.30
CA GLU A 135 -33.44 -14.95 43.66
C GLU A 135 -33.50 -15.77 44.95
N ARG A 136 -32.64 -16.78 45.07
CA ARG A 136 -32.57 -17.64 46.26
C ARG A 136 -32.17 -16.86 47.51
N ILE A 137 -31.21 -15.93 47.38
CA ILE A 137 -30.77 -15.07 48.48
C ILE A 137 -31.94 -14.17 48.92
N THR A 138 -32.58 -13.47 47.99
CA THR A 138 -33.74 -12.61 48.29
C THR A 138 -34.88 -13.38 48.95
N SER A 139 -35.14 -14.61 48.51
CA SER A 139 -36.13 -15.51 49.12
C SER A 139 -35.77 -15.91 50.55
N VAL A 140 -34.50 -16.24 50.82
CA VAL A 140 -34.01 -16.56 52.17
C VAL A 140 -34.11 -15.34 53.09
N GLU A 141 -33.65 -14.18 52.63
CA GLU A 141 -33.70 -12.92 53.39
C GLU A 141 -35.13 -12.54 53.77
N SER A 142 -36.07 -12.66 52.83
CA SER A 142 -37.49 -12.39 53.07
C SER A 142 -38.09 -13.32 54.13
N ARG A 143 -37.77 -14.62 54.07
CA ARG A 143 -38.23 -15.59 55.07
C ARG A 143 -37.65 -15.31 56.46
N LEU A 144 -36.35 -15.06 56.55
CA LEU A 144 -35.69 -14.74 57.81
C LEU A 144 -36.26 -13.46 58.44
N ARG A 145 -36.52 -12.43 57.62
CA ARG A 145 -37.16 -11.20 58.09
C ARG A 145 -38.55 -11.46 58.68
N LEU A 146 -39.36 -12.31 58.05
CA LEU A 146 -40.68 -12.69 58.57
C LEU A 146 -40.58 -13.46 59.89
N ASP A 147 -39.64 -14.41 59.98
CA ASP A 147 -39.44 -15.20 61.20
C ASP A 147 -38.96 -14.33 62.37
N ILE A 148 -38.04 -13.38 62.11
CA ILE A 148 -37.58 -12.40 63.10
C ILE A 148 -38.75 -11.58 63.63
N ASN A 149 -39.54 -10.95 62.74
CA ASN A 149 -40.70 -10.14 63.14
C ASN A 149 -41.71 -10.96 63.96
N ARG A 150 -41.91 -12.24 63.60
CA ARG A 150 -42.80 -13.13 64.34
C ARG A 150 -42.25 -13.46 65.73
N LEU A 151 -40.93 -13.65 65.86
CA LEU A 151 -40.29 -13.90 67.15
C LEU A 151 -40.33 -12.66 68.04
N GLU A 152 -40.05 -11.48 67.50
CA GLU A 152 -40.18 -10.20 68.21
C GLU A 152 -41.58 -10.03 68.79
N GLY A 153 -42.64 -10.21 67.99
CA GLY A 153 -44.01 -10.11 68.52
C GLY A 153 -44.37 -11.16 69.58
N ARG A 154 -43.76 -12.35 69.53
CA ARG A 154 -43.92 -13.36 70.59
C ARG A 154 -43.19 -12.95 71.88
N VAL A 155 -42.00 -12.36 71.76
CA VAL A 155 -41.22 -11.83 72.88
C VAL A 155 -42.01 -10.71 73.56
N ASP A 156 -42.49 -9.72 72.81
CA ASP A 156 -43.30 -8.61 73.34
C ASP A 156 -44.53 -9.13 74.11
N SER A 157 -45.20 -10.14 73.56
CA SER A 157 -46.39 -10.75 74.19
C SER A 157 -46.05 -11.49 75.49
N LEU A 158 -44.88 -12.15 75.55
CA LEU A 158 -44.41 -12.83 76.75
C LEU A 158 -43.95 -11.84 77.82
N GLU A 159 -43.24 -10.78 77.42
CA GLU A 159 -42.82 -9.70 78.32
C GLU A 159 -44.03 -9.02 78.97
N LYS A 160 -45.05 -8.69 78.16
CA LYS A 160 -46.30 -8.12 78.67
C LYS A 160 -46.99 -9.03 79.69
N ARG A 161 -47.15 -10.32 79.35
CA ARG A 161 -47.79 -11.29 80.25
C ARG A 161 -47.00 -11.46 81.55
N THR A 162 -45.68 -11.54 81.45
CA THR A 162 -44.80 -11.65 82.62
C THR A 162 -44.94 -10.42 83.52
N HIS A 163 -45.01 -9.22 82.95
CA HIS A 163 -45.23 -7.99 83.69
C HIS A 163 -46.61 -7.96 84.40
N GLU A 164 -47.67 -8.40 83.71
CA GLU A 164 -49.01 -8.53 84.27
C GLU A 164 -49.02 -9.53 85.45
N ASP A 165 -48.42 -10.71 85.28
CA ASP A 165 -48.33 -11.75 86.31
C ASP A 165 -47.54 -11.27 87.55
N ILE A 166 -46.39 -10.61 87.35
CA ILE A 166 -45.59 -10.01 88.43
C ILE A 166 -46.41 -8.96 89.19
N THR A 167 -47.13 -8.10 88.46
CA THR A 167 -47.98 -7.06 89.07
C THR A 167 -49.10 -7.69 89.89
N ALA A 168 -49.74 -8.73 89.37
CA ALA A 168 -50.78 -9.47 90.07
C ALA A 168 -50.25 -10.13 91.36
N LEU A 169 -49.10 -10.81 91.30
CA LEU A 169 -48.45 -11.41 92.47
C LEU A 169 -48.06 -10.36 93.52
N THR A 170 -47.46 -9.25 93.09
CA THR A 170 -47.10 -8.13 93.97
C THR A 170 -48.32 -7.61 94.74
N ASN A 171 -49.46 -7.44 94.06
CA ASN A 171 -50.69 -7.02 94.69
C ASN A 171 -51.23 -8.05 95.72
N VAL A 172 -51.09 -9.35 95.45
CA VAL A 172 -51.48 -10.42 96.40
C VAL A 172 -50.60 -10.40 97.64
N VAL A 173 -49.28 -10.26 97.46
CA VAL A 173 -48.32 -10.18 98.57
C VAL A 173 -48.61 -8.98 99.46
N MET A 174 -48.81 -7.79 98.88
CA MET A 174 -49.15 -6.58 99.65
C MET A 174 -50.43 -6.76 100.48
N LYS A 175 -51.50 -7.30 99.89
CA LYS A 175 -52.75 -7.58 100.64
C LYS A 175 -52.55 -8.56 101.78
N HIS A 176 -51.70 -9.56 101.58
CA HIS A 176 -51.39 -10.54 102.62
C HIS A 176 -50.58 -9.90 103.76
N GLU A 177 -49.59 -9.06 103.46
CA GLU A 177 -48.85 -8.29 104.48
C GLU A 177 -49.77 -7.35 105.26
N GLU A 178 -50.68 -6.63 104.58
CA GLU A 178 -51.69 -5.78 105.22
C GLU A 178 -52.58 -6.58 106.19
N PHE A 179 -53.04 -7.76 105.76
CA PHE A 179 -53.85 -8.65 106.60
C PHE A 179 -53.11 -9.11 107.86
N TRP A 180 -51.84 -9.52 107.74
CA TRP A 180 -51.05 -9.95 108.91
C TRP A 180 -50.71 -8.80 109.85
N ASN A 181 -50.35 -7.63 109.32
CA ASN A 181 -50.08 -6.45 110.13
C ASN A 181 -51.32 -6.02 110.93
N PHE A 182 -52.52 -6.16 110.36
CA PHE A 182 -53.78 -5.92 111.07
C PHE A 182 -54.04 -6.96 112.18
N SER A 183 -53.70 -8.24 111.95
CA SER A 183 -53.94 -9.31 112.93
C SER A 183 -52.99 -9.29 114.14
N LEU A 184 -51.85 -8.57 114.06
CA LEU A 184 -50.85 -8.46 115.12
C LEU A 184 -50.96 -7.17 115.94
N ALA A 185 -51.78 -6.21 115.50
CA ALA A 185 -52.08 -4.94 116.18
C ALA A 185 -53.28 -5.06 117.13
#